data_AF-A0A0M4FJ66-F1
#
_entry.id   AF-A0A0M4FJ66-F1
#
_cell.length_a   1.000
_cell.length_b   1.000
_cell.length_c   1.000
_cell.angle_alpha   90.00
_cell.angle_beta   90.00
_cell.angle_gamma   90.00
#
_symmetry.space_group_name_H-M   'P 1'
#
loop_
_entity.id
_entity.type
_entity.pdbx_description
1 polymer ?
#
loop_
_entity_poly.entity_id
_entity_poly.type
_entity_poly.pdbx_seq_one_letter_code
_entity_poly.pdbx_strand_id
1 'polypeptide(L)' 'MQNSNPAVIPWNHRVEEALEAAVEQGDYSVMERLLDVLSNPCAHSIEQAEHCTVPESATPYQTFCGT' A
#
# COMPACT_ATOMS: atom_id res chain seq x y z
N MET A 1 -15.32 6.42 15.04
CA MET A 1 -14.41 7.13 14.11
C MET A 1 -13.49 6.15 13.38
N GLN A 2 -12.86 5.20 14.08
CA GLN A 2 -11.95 4.19 13.49
C GLN A 2 -12.58 3.28 12.41
N ASN A 3 -13.89 3.04 12.44
CA ASN A 3 -14.55 2.14 11.49
C ASN A 3 -14.75 2.76 10.08
N SER A 4 -14.52 4.06 9.93
CA SER A 4 -14.69 4.79 8.67
C SER A 4 -13.37 5.33 8.12
N ASN A 5 -12.31 5.35 8.94
CA ASN A 5 -10.98 5.75 8.51
C ASN A 5 -10.12 4.49 8.37
N PRO A 6 -9.85 4.02 7.14
CA PRO A 6 -9.02 2.84 6.95
C PRO A 6 -7.61 3.11 7.48
N ALA A 7 -7.08 2.18 8.24
CA ALA A 7 -5.69 2.17 8.70
C ALA A 7 -4.75 1.94 7.51
N VAL A 8 -5.15 1.11 6.55
CA VAL A 8 -4.35 0.76 5.37
C VAL A 8 -4.99 1.29 4.10
N ILE A 9 -4.18 1.98 3.29
CA ILE A 9 -4.53 2.41 1.94
C ILE A 9 -3.55 1.70 0.99
N PRO A 10 -4.04 0.94 -0.01
CA PRO A 10 -3.16 0.29 -0.98
C PRO A 10 -2.58 1.32 -1.94
N TRP A 11 -1.41 1.86 -1.57
CA TRP A 11 -0.65 2.77 -2.42
C TRP A 11 -0.13 2.05 -3.68
N ASN A 12 -0.03 2.78 -4.80
CA ASN A 12 0.40 2.21 -6.09
C ASN A 12 1.71 1.42 -6.00
N HIS A 13 2.71 1.90 -5.27
CA HIS A 13 3.99 1.21 -5.12
C HIS A 13 3.85 -0.21 -4.55
N ARG A 14 2.92 -0.44 -3.61
CA ARG A 14 2.67 -1.77 -3.02
C ARG A 14 1.93 -2.71 -3.96
N VAL A 15 1.06 -2.14 -4.78
CA VAL A 15 0.35 -2.89 -5.81
C VAL A 15 1.34 -3.28 -6.92
N GLU A 16 2.23 -2.38 -7.30
CA GLU A 16 3.32 -2.65 -8.26
C GLU A 16 4.25 -3.73 -7.74
N GLU A 17 4.70 -3.67 -6.48
CA GLU A 17 5.53 -4.72 -5.85
C GLU A 17 4.84 -6.09 -5.89
N ALA A 18 3.54 -6.15 -5.55
CA ALA A 18 2.78 -7.39 -5.58
C ALA A 18 2.64 -7.96 -7.01
N LEU A 19 2.46 -7.09 -8.01
CA LEU A 19 2.38 -7.48 -9.41
C LEU A 19 3.74 -7.93 -9.96
N GLU A 20 4.81 -7.23 -9.62
CA GLU A 20 6.18 -7.55 -10.03
C GLU A 20 6.62 -8.89 -9.44
N ALA A 21 6.38 -9.14 -8.15
CA ALA A 21 6.65 -10.43 -7.52
C ALA A 21 5.88 -11.59 -8.19
N ALA A 22 4.60 -11.37 -8.51
CA ALA A 22 3.77 -12.37 -9.17
C ALA A 22 4.21 -12.63 -10.63
N VAL A 23 4.64 -11.61 -11.36
CA VAL A 23 5.04 -11.73 -12.78
C VAL A 23 6.47 -12.23 -12.94
N GLU A 24 7.41 -11.70 -12.18
CA GLU A 24 8.84 -12.02 -12.31
C GLU A 24 9.24 -13.29 -11.58
N GLN A 25 8.69 -13.50 -10.37
CA GLN A 25 9.09 -14.59 -9.49
C GLN A 25 8.01 -15.67 -9.38
N GLY A 26 6.81 -15.43 -9.92
CA GLY A 26 5.66 -16.32 -9.73
C GLY A 26 5.17 -16.38 -8.28
N ASP A 27 5.58 -15.43 -7.45
CA ASP A 27 5.25 -15.41 -6.02
C ASP A 27 4.00 -14.57 -5.78
N TYR A 28 2.90 -15.26 -5.48
CA TYR A 28 1.62 -14.65 -5.16
C TYR A 28 1.46 -14.28 -3.69
N SER A 29 2.42 -14.66 -2.83
CA SER A 29 2.34 -14.46 -1.38
C SER A 29 2.21 -12.96 -1.01
N VAL A 30 2.85 -12.08 -1.77
CA VAL A 30 2.77 -10.62 -1.57
C VAL A 30 1.38 -10.10 -1.89
N MET A 31 0.77 -10.59 -2.97
CA MET A 31 -0.59 -10.22 -3.36
C MET A 31 -1.63 -10.76 -2.38
N GLU A 32 -1.47 -12.01 -1.91
CA GLU A 32 -2.36 -12.60 -0.90
C GLU A 32 -2.31 -11.84 0.42
N ARG A 33 -1.10 -11.46 0.89
CA ARG A 33 -0.93 -10.63 2.09
C ARG A 33 -1.58 -9.26 1.95
N LEU A 34 -1.46 -8.63 0.77
CA LEU A 34 -2.11 -7.36 0.49
C LEU A 34 -3.64 -7.50 0.53
N LEU A 35 -4.19 -8.54 -0.06
CA LEU A 35 -5.63 -8.81 -0.06
C LEU A 35 -6.19 -9.13 1.33
N ASP A 36 -5.45 -9.87 2.15
CA ASP A 36 -5.84 -10.17 3.54
C ASP A 36 -5.96 -8.88 4.36
N VAL A 37 -4.94 -8.02 4.28
CA VAL A 37 -4.90 -6.72 4.94
C VAL A 37 -6.03 -5.79 4.46
N LEU A 38 -6.35 -5.81 3.17
CA LEU A 38 -7.43 -5.02 2.58
C LEU A 38 -8.83 -5.55 2.90
N SER A 39 -8.94 -6.82 3.30
CA SER A 39 -10.24 -7.40 3.70
C SER A 39 -10.74 -6.81 5.02
N ASN A 40 -9.85 -6.30 5.87
CA ASN A 40 -10.22 -5.61 7.10
C ASN A 40 -9.42 -4.30 7.29
N PRO A 41 -9.66 -3.29 6.46
CA PRO A 41 -8.79 -2.11 6.35
C PRO A 41 -8.84 -1.21 7.60
N CYS A 42 -9.82 -1.39 8.49
CA CYS A 42 -10.00 -0.61 9.72
C CYS A 42 -9.52 -1.35 10.99
N ALA A 43 -8.85 -2.50 10.87
CA ALA A 43 -8.43 -3.29 12.03
C ALA A 43 -7.31 -2.63 12.87
N HIS A 44 -6.51 -1.73 12.28
CA HIS A 44 -5.35 -1.08 12.90
C HIS A 44 -4.38 -2.09 13.57
N SER A 45 -4.14 -3.25 12.95
CA SER A 45 -3.26 -4.28 13.50
C SER A 45 -1.77 -3.93 13.30
N ILE A 46 -0.88 -4.61 14.04
CA ILE A 46 0.58 -4.43 13.91
C ILE A 46 1.03 -4.83 12.49
N GLU A 47 0.45 -5.89 11.92
CA GLU A 47 0.74 -6.34 10.56
C GLU A 47 0.35 -5.27 9.53
N GLN A 48 -0.73 -4.53 9.78
CA GLN A 48 -1.14 -3.40 8.95
C GLN A 48 -0.19 -2.21 9.03
N ALA A 49 0.49 -2.01 10.17
CA ALA A 49 1.44 -0.91 10.36
C ALA A 49 2.62 -1.02 9.39
N GLU A 50 3.07 -2.24 9.08
CA GLU A 50 4.10 -2.48 8.06
C GLU A 50 3.63 -2.04 6.66
N HIS A 51 2.32 -2.08 6.39
CA HIS A 51 1.70 -1.61 5.15
C HIS A 51 1.38 -0.11 5.12
N CYS A 52 1.50 0.58 6.24
CA CYS A 52 1.33 2.03 6.36
C CYS A 52 2.62 2.83 6.16
N THR A 53 3.77 2.16 6.04
CA THR A 53 5.06 2.85 5.84
C THR A 53 5.05 3.61 4.52
N VAL A 54 5.18 4.93 4.62
CA VAL A 54 5.34 5.83 3.48
C VAL A 54 6.77 5.67 2.95
N PRO A 55 6.97 5.47 1.64
CA PRO A 55 8.31 5.41 1.07
C PRO A 55 9.03 6.75 1.27
N GLU A 56 10.33 6.70 1.61
CA GLU A 56 11.16 7.89 1.86
C GLU A 56 11.39 8.77 0.60
N SER A 57 10.94 8.30 -0.57
CA SER A 57 11.03 9.00 -1.85
C SER A 57 10.04 10.18 -1.92
N ALA A 58 10.34 11.22 -1.14
CA ALA A 58 9.81 12.56 -1.30
C ALA A 58 10.58 13.27 -2.43
N THR A 59 10.44 12.82 -3.68
CA THR A 59 10.71 13.74 -4.79
C THR A 59 9.72 14.90 -4.62
N PRO A 60 10.18 16.16 -4.54
CA PRO A 60 9.28 17.28 -4.33
C PRO A 60 8.26 17.31 -5.47
N TYR A 61 6.98 17.26 -5.12
CA TYR A 61 5.89 17.27 -6.08
C TYR A 61 5.91 18.60 -6.85
N GLN A 62 6.38 18.57 -8.09
CA GLN A 62 6.48 19.76 -8.91
C GLN A 62 5.13 20.06 -9.55
N THR A 63 4.36 20.96 -8.93
CA THR A 63 3.13 21.47 -9.51
C THR A 63 3.43 22.59 -10.51
N PHE A 64 3.10 22.38 -11.78
CA PHE A 64 3.05 23.48 -12.76
C PHE A 64 1.72 24.20 -12.62
N CYS A 65 1.60 25.06 -11.61
CA CYS A 65 0.49 26.01 -11.51
C CYS A 65 1.03 27.42 -11.73
N GLY A 66 1.28 27.73 -12.99
CA GLY A 66 1.72 29.04 -13.47
C GLY A 66 1.93 28.92 -14.97
N THR A 67 1.21 29.74 -15.73
CA THR A 67 1.23 29.86 -17.20
C THR A 67 2.61 29.73 -17.82
#